data_AF-A0A6J5WTJ7-F1
#
_entry.id   AF-A0A6J5WTJ7-F1
#
_cell.length_a   1.000
_cell.length_b   1.000
_cell.length_c   1.000
_cell.angle_alpha   90.00
_cell.angle_beta   90.00
_cell.angle_gamma   90.00
#
_symmetry.space_group_name_H-M   'P 1'
#
loop_
_entity.id
_entity.type
_entity.pdbx_description
1 polymer ?
#
loop_
_entity_poly.entity_id
_entity_poly.type
_entity_poly.pdbx_seq_one_letter_code
_entity_poly.pdbx_strand_id
1 'polypeptide(L)'
;MATHSHFSANSLHTKPSSGTHIKVEEKWLGFTALDRKPTHLKLSNGCRARAGLNADLRSIEIPRQWYNLIADLPVKPPPPLHPKTFEPVKPEDLSPLFPDELIKQEASNERFIDIPDEVRDVYRLWRPSPLIRAKRLEKLLDTPARIYYKYEGVSPAGSHKPNTAVPQVWYNAQQGIKKVVTETGAGQWGSALAFACSLFGLECEVWQVRASYDQKPYRRLMMQTWGAKVHPSPSNLTEAGRKILQMDPSSPGSLGIAISEAVEIAAMNADTKYCLGSVLNHVLHHQTVIGEECLKQMEAIGETPDFIIGCTGGGSNFAGLSFPFIREKLKGKMNPVIRAVEPAACPSLTKGVYTYDYGDTAGMTPLMKMHTLGHDFIPDPIHAGGLRYHGMAPLISHVYELGYMEAIAIPQIECFEGAIQFARSEGLIPAPEPTHAIAATIREALNCRETGEAKVILTAMCGHGHFDLPAYDNYLQGKLVDLSFEEEKIQASLARVPKVGG
;
A
#
# COMPACT_ATOMS: atom_id res chain seq x y z
N MET A 1 -45.28 38.22 30.47
CA MET A 1 -46.49 38.42 31.30
C MET A 1 -46.76 37.13 32.04
N ALA A 2 -46.93 37.22 33.36
CA ALA A 2 -47.27 36.14 34.31
C ALA A 2 -48.62 35.48 33.96
N THR A 3 -48.97 34.25 34.38
CA THR A 3 -49.24 33.75 35.76
C THR A 3 -49.28 32.19 35.73
N HIS A 4 -48.64 31.41 36.61
CA HIS A 4 -48.88 31.01 38.02
C HIS A 4 -50.08 30.07 38.34
N SER A 5 -49.77 28.84 38.80
CA SER A 5 -50.28 28.15 40.03
C SER A 5 -49.64 26.73 40.10
N HIS A 6 -48.71 26.38 41.01
CA HIS A 6 -48.73 26.08 42.46
C HIS A 6 -49.43 24.78 42.90
N PHE A 7 -48.67 23.83 43.48
CA PHE A 7 -48.90 23.25 44.83
C PHE A 7 -47.69 22.41 45.35
N SER A 8 -46.98 22.98 46.33
CA SER A 8 -46.31 22.44 47.56
C SER A 8 -45.77 21.00 47.61
N ALA A 9 -44.48 20.72 47.86
CA ALA A 9 -43.66 20.94 49.06
C ALA A 9 -44.05 20.10 50.30
N ASN A 10 -43.20 19.15 50.67
CA ASN A 10 -42.78 18.99 52.06
C ASN A 10 -41.35 18.43 52.14
N SER A 11 -40.56 19.09 52.98
CA SER A 11 -39.15 18.89 53.24
C SER A 11 -38.96 18.36 54.66
N LEU A 12 -37.96 17.52 54.91
CA LEU A 12 -37.34 17.40 56.24
C LEU A 12 -35.84 17.11 56.06
N HIS A 13 -35.04 18.12 56.41
CA HIS A 13 -33.61 18.02 56.67
C HIS A 13 -33.36 17.41 58.06
N THR A 14 -32.33 16.59 58.20
CA THR A 14 -31.33 16.68 59.28
C THR A 14 -30.00 16.05 58.80
N LYS A 15 -28.88 16.56 59.33
CA LYS A 15 -27.49 16.46 58.85
C LYS A 15 -26.64 15.60 59.84
N PRO A 16 -25.29 15.46 59.74
CA PRO A 16 -24.61 14.17 59.52
C PRO A 16 -23.68 13.69 60.67
N SER A 17 -23.18 12.45 60.60
CA SER A 17 -21.97 11.97 61.33
C SER A 17 -21.35 10.77 60.58
N SER A 18 -20.17 10.92 59.97
CA SER A 18 -18.83 10.58 60.49
C SER A 18 -18.35 9.16 60.16
N GLY A 19 -17.31 9.09 59.31
CA GLY A 19 -16.19 8.16 59.42
C GLY A 19 -16.37 6.74 58.86
N THR A 20 -15.73 6.46 57.73
CA THR A 20 -14.55 5.56 57.68
C THR A 20 -13.97 5.55 56.27
N HIS A 21 -12.68 5.90 56.17
CA HIS A 21 -11.87 5.80 54.96
C HIS A 21 -11.56 4.33 54.67
N ILE A 22 -11.93 3.85 53.47
CA ILE A 22 -11.36 2.62 52.92
C ILE A 22 -10.26 3.04 51.95
N LYS A 23 -9.01 2.80 52.37
CA LYS A 23 -7.81 2.87 51.53
C LYS A 23 -7.89 1.77 50.48
N VAL A 24 -7.84 2.13 49.20
CA VAL A 24 -7.48 1.20 48.13
C VAL A 24 -5.97 1.33 47.96
N GLU A 25 -5.23 0.29 48.32
CA GLU A 25 -3.78 0.21 48.17
C GLU A 25 -3.39 0.13 46.69
N GLU A 26 -2.64 1.12 46.21
CA GLU A 26 -1.84 1.03 44.99
C GLU A 26 -0.63 0.12 45.25
N LYS A 27 -0.64 -1.08 44.68
CA LYS A 27 0.58 -1.92 44.59
C LYS A 27 1.32 -1.61 43.30
N TRP A 28 2.25 -0.68 43.41
CA TRP A 28 3.40 -0.52 42.53
C TRP A 28 4.40 -1.67 42.75
N LEU A 29 4.70 -2.41 41.69
CA LEU A 29 5.91 -3.24 41.51
C LEU A 29 6.29 -3.01 40.04
N GLY A 30 7.30 -2.21 39.71
CA GLY A 30 8.70 -2.50 39.99
C GLY A 30 9.32 -3.22 38.79
N PHE A 31 9.31 -2.61 37.60
CA PHE A 31 10.05 -3.13 36.45
C PHE A 31 11.52 -2.77 36.58
N THR A 32 12.32 -3.73 37.05
CA THR A 32 13.78 -3.70 36.93
C THR A 32 14.15 -3.85 35.45
N ALA A 33 14.86 -2.86 34.91
CA ALA A 33 15.51 -2.94 33.61
C ALA A 33 16.51 -4.11 33.62
N LEU A 34 16.26 -5.10 32.75
CA LEU A 34 17.23 -6.15 32.45
C LEU A 34 18.01 -5.73 31.21
N ASP A 35 19.25 -5.31 31.43
CA ASP A 35 20.29 -5.30 30.40
C ASP A 35 20.45 -6.73 29.85
N ARG A 36 19.81 -7.00 28.71
CA ARG A 36 20.05 -8.20 27.92
C ARG A 36 20.37 -7.79 26.49
N LYS A 37 21.58 -8.14 26.05
CA LYS A 37 21.97 -8.13 24.64
C LYS A 37 20.94 -8.92 23.82
N PRO A 38 20.60 -8.49 22.59
CA PRO A 38 19.62 -9.21 21.78
C PRO A 38 20.18 -10.55 21.34
N THR A 39 19.75 -11.63 22.00
CA THR A 39 19.84 -12.98 21.46
C THR A 39 18.66 -13.17 20.51
N HIS A 40 18.94 -13.25 19.20
CA HIS A 40 17.95 -13.54 18.18
C HIS A 40 17.18 -14.82 18.54
N LEU A 41 15.89 -14.66 18.86
CA LEU A 41 14.99 -15.78 19.10
C LEU A 41 14.79 -16.48 17.75
N LYS A 42 15.39 -17.67 17.55
CA LYS A 42 14.93 -18.57 16.49
C LYS A 42 13.48 -18.93 16.83
N LEU A 43 12.52 -18.40 16.08
CA LEU A 43 11.13 -18.83 16.16
C LEU A 43 11.12 -20.36 15.96
N SER A 44 10.70 -21.08 16.99
CA SER A 44 10.63 -22.54 16.96
C SER A 44 9.78 -23.00 15.78
N ASN A 45 10.25 -24.02 15.04
CA ASN A 45 9.53 -24.70 13.99
C ASN A 45 8.17 -25.22 14.50
N GLY A 46 7.15 -24.36 14.47
CA GLY A 46 5.77 -24.75 14.67
C GLY A 46 5.38 -25.64 13.50
N CYS A 47 5.30 -26.94 13.76
CA CYS A 47 4.85 -27.94 12.79
C CYS A 47 3.43 -27.56 12.34
N ARG A 48 3.30 -26.93 11.17
CA ARG A 48 1.98 -26.69 10.55
C ARG A 48 1.60 -27.95 9.77
N ALA A 49 0.63 -28.70 10.28
CA ALA A 49 -0.14 -29.61 9.46
C ALA A 49 -0.94 -28.77 8.44
N ARG A 50 -0.39 -28.60 7.22
CA ARG A 50 -1.19 -28.10 6.10
C ARG A 50 -2.12 -29.23 5.67
N ALA A 51 -3.40 -29.12 5.98
CA ALA A 51 -4.44 -29.88 5.28
C ALA A 51 -4.46 -29.38 3.82
N GLY A 52 -3.62 -29.98 2.98
CA GLY A 52 -3.56 -29.67 1.57
C GLY A 52 -4.79 -30.22 0.86
N LEU A 53 -5.54 -29.35 0.20
CA LEU A 53 -6.24 -29.75 -1.02
C LEU A 53 -5.15 -29.94 -2.09
N ASN A 54 -4.86 -31.21 -2.37
CA ASN A 54 -3.88 -31.78 -3.31
C ASN A 54 -2.42 -31.83 -2.82
N ALA A 55 -2.02 -33.04 -2.41
CA ALA A 55 -0.67 -33.42 -2.01
C ALA A 55 0.33 -33.57 -3.19
N ASP A 56 -0.08 -33.26 -4.43
CA ASP A 56 0.73 -33.47 -5.65
C ASP A 56 1.30 -32.19 -6.29
N LEU A 57 0.98 -31.01 -5.77
CA LEU A 57 1.68 -29.79 -6.19
C LEU A 57 3.01 -29.73 -5.43
N ARG A 58 4.14 -29.94 -6.12
CA ARG A 58 5.48 -29.62 -5.57
C ARG A 58 5.37 -28.30 -4.83
N SER A 59 5.69 -28.29 -3.54
CA SER A 59 5.55 -27.09 -2.72
C SER A 59 6.37 -25.97 -3.35
N ILE A 60 5.71 -25.00 -3.98
CA ILE A 60 6.38 -23.83 -4.52
C ILE A 60 7.17 -23.20 -3.37
N GLU A 61 8.47 -23.05 -3.55
CA GLU A 61 9.32 -22.46 -2.52
C GLU A 61 9.24 -20.93 -2.58
N ILE A 62 9.31 -20.30 -1.42
CA ILE A 62 9.49 -18.85 -1.32
C ILE A 62 10.80 -18.50 -2.05
N PRO A 63 10.78 -17.54 -3.00
CA PRO A 63 11.97 -17.08 -3.70
C PRO A 63 13.14 -16.80 -2.74
N ARG A 64 14.37 -17.00 -3.23
CA ARG A 64 15.60 -16.67 -2.49
C ARG A 64 16.09 -15.26 -2.78
N GLN A 65 15.61 -14.65 -3.86
CA GLN A 65 16.08 -13.37 -4.36
C GLN A 65 14.88 -12.55 -4.83
N TRP A 66 14.95 -11.24 -4.62
CA TRP A 66 14.13 -10.27 -5.32
C TRP A 66 14.74 -9.94 -6.68
N TYR A 67 13.91 -9.58 -7.64
CA TYR A 67 14.31 -9.21 -8.99
C TYR A 67 14.31 -7.69 -9.17
N ASN A 68 15.34 -7.20 -9.85
CA ASN A 68 15.49 -5.81 -10.25
C ASN A 68 15.40 -5.69 -11.78
N LEU A 69 14.27 -5.14 -12.26
CA LEU A 69 14.03 -4.97 -13.70
C LEU A 69 15.03 -4.02 -14.36
N ILE A 70 15.61 -3.06 -13.63
CA ILE A 70 16.55 -2.07 -14.17
C ILE A 70 17.73 -2.77 -14.86
N ALA A 71 18.16 -3.93 -14.35
CA ALA A 71 19.27 -4.70 -14.91
C ALA A 71 19.04 -5.19 -16.35
N ASP A 72 17.77 -5.39 -16.74
CA ASP A 72 17.39 -5.97 -18.03
C ASP A 72 16.76 -4.95 -18.99
N LEU A 73 16.53 -3.70 -18.56
CA LEU A 73 16.00 -2.65 -19.44
C LEU A 73 17.05 -2.15 -20.44
N PRO A 74 16.65 -1.88 -21.70
CA PRO A 74 17.56 -1.35 -22.72
C PRO A 74 18.01 0.08 -22.43
N VAL A 75 17.15 0.87 -21.78
CA VAL A 75 17.41 2.25 -21.36
C VAL A 75 17.15 2.32 -19.86
N LYS A 76 18.12 2.85 -19.11
CA LYS A 76 18.01 3.00 -17.65
C LYS A 76 17.03 4.14 -17.30
N PRO A 77 16.29 4.03 -16.18
CA PRO A 77 15.41 5.12 -15.74
C PRO A 77 16.25 6.36 -15.38
N PRO A 78 15.73 7.57 -15.60
CA PRO A 78 16.37 8.80 -15.13
C PRO A 78 16.57 8.80 -13.61
N PRO A 79 17.69 9.35 -13.10
CA PRO A 79 17.96 9.38 -11.67
C PRO A 79 17.00 10.35 -10.95
N PRO A 80 16.70 10.11 -9.67
CA PRO A 80 16.04 11.14 -8.85
C PRO A 80 16.95 12.36 -8.67
N LEU A 81 16.33 13.54 -8.54
CA LEU A 81 17.04 14.82 -8.40
C LEU A 81 16.82 15.42 -7.01
N HIS A 82 17.84 16.06 -6.48
CA HIS A 82 17.81 16.72 -5.18
C HIS A 82 16.78 17.87 -5.20
N PRO A 83 15.93 18.02 -4.16
CA PRO A 83 14.80 18.98 -4.13
C PRO A 83 15.15 20.47 -4.17
N LYS A 84 16.43 20.83 -4.26
CA LYS A 84 16.91 22.21 -4.17
C LYS A 84 17.91 22.54 -5.27
N THR A 85 18.88 21.66 -5.47
CA THR A 85 19.93 21.85 -6.49
C THR A 85 19.50 21.34 -7.85
N PHE A 86 18.49 20.45 -7.92
CA PHE A 86 18.08 19.73 -9.13
C PHE A 86 19.19 18.89 -9.79
N GLU A 87 20.27 18.63 -9.06
CA GLU A 87 21.31 17.67 -9.43
C GLU A 87 20.92 16.25 -9.00
N PRO A 88 21.46 15.19 -9.63
CA PRO A 88 21.22 13.82 -9.20
C PRO A 88 21.50 13.60 -7.72
N VAL A 89 20.58 12.92 -7.03
CA VAL A 89 20.68 12.59 -5.61
C VAL A 89 21.89 11.71 -5.34
N LYS A 90 22.62 12.02 -4.27
CA LYS A 90 23.72 11.20 -3.75
C LYS A 90 23.25 10.33 -2.57
N PRO A 91 23.91 9.21 -2.27
CA PRO A 91 23.55 8.38 -1.13
C PRO A 91 23.47 9.15 0.20
N GLU A 92 24.35 10.13 0.41
CA GLU A 92 24.40 10.92 1.64
C GLU A 92 23.13 11.77 1.82
N ASP A 93 22.52 12.21 0.72
CA ASP A 93 21.28 13.01 0.75
C ASP A 93 20.07 12.19 1.23
N LEU A 94 20.14 10.86 1.11
CA LEU A 94 19.09 9.91 1.52
C LEU A 94 19.31 9.35 2.93
N SER A 95 20.55 9.43 3.43
CA SER A 95 20.95 8.89 4.74
C SER A 95 20.14 9.41 5.94
N PRO A 96 19.57 10.63 5.95
CA PRO A 96 18.68 11.04 7.04
C PRO A 96 17.40 10.20 7.09
N LEU A 97 16.88 9.75 5.95
CA LEU A 97 15.59 9.10 5.84
C LEU A 97 15.68 7.58 5.85
N PHE A 98 16.69 7.00 5.21
CA PHE A 98 16.77 5.56 4.96
C PHE A 98 18.05 4.94 5.53
N PRO A 99 18.00 3.66 5.92
CA PRO A 99 19.19 2.87 6.21
C PRO A 99 20.03 2.61 4.95
N ASP A 100 21.33 2.42 5.13
CA ASP A 100 22.35 2.34 4.08
C ASP A 100 22.05 1.23 3.07
N GLU A 101 21.58 0.08 3.54
CA GLU A 101 21.28 -1.05 2.66
C GLU A 101 20.06 -0.80 1.76
N LEU A 102 19.06 -0.03 2.23
CA LEU A 102 17.94 0.37 1.37
C LEU A 102 18.37 1.41 0.33
N ILE A 103 19.26 2.33 0.71
CA ILE A 103 19.85 3.32 -0.22
C ILE A 103 20.65 2.60 -1.32
N LYS A 104 21.44 1.60 -0.93
CA LYS A 104 22.20 0.76 -1.87
C LYS A 104 21.26 0.02 -2.84
N GLN A 105 20.16 -0.54 -2.35
CA GLN A 105 19.18 -1.20 -3.20
C GLN A 105 18.49 -0.23 -4.17
N GLU A 106 18.18 0.99 -3.71
CA GLU A 106 17.56 2.02 -4.54
C GLU A 106 18.40 2.40 -5.76
N ALA A 107 19.72 2.43 -5.60
CA ALA A 107 20.70 2.73 -6.64
C ALA A 107 21.24 1.49 -7.38
N SER A 108 20.77 0.28 -7.03
CA SER A 108 21.36 -0.97 -7.51
C SER A 108 21.08 -1.21 -8.99
N ASN A 109 22.12 -1.69 -9.69
CA ASN A 109 22.03 -2.27 -11.03
C ASN A 109 22.16 -3.79 -11.04
N GLU A 110 22.30 -4.42 -9.87
CA GLU A 110 22.34 -5.87 -9.76
C GLU A 110 20.96 -6.44 -10.11
N ARG A 111 20.94 -7.50 -10.92
CA ARG A 111 19.70 -8.15 -11.38
C ARG A 111 18.90 -8.79 -10.25
N PHE A 112 19.59 -9.31 -9.25
CA PHE A 112 19.01 -10.04 -8.15
C PHE A 112 19.58 -9.55 -6.83
N ILE A 113 18.71 -9.39 -5.84
CA ILE A 113 19.07 -9.01 -4.47
C ILE A 113 18.63 -10.17 -3.57
N ASP A 114 19.55 -10.74 -2.80
CA ASP A 114 19.23 -11.87 -1.91
C ASP A 114 18.23 -11.45 -0.83
N ILE A 115 17.26 -12.33 -0.56
CA ILE A 115 16.32 -12.15 0.54
C ILE A 115 16.96 -12.71 1.80
N PRO A 116 17.16 -11.90 2.87
CA PRO A 116 17.71 -12.37 4.13
C PRO A 116 16.90 -13.55 4.69
N ASP A 117 17.57 -14.51 5.31
CA ASP A 117 16.90 -15.73 5.79
C ASP A 117 15.85 -15.43 6.87
N GLU A 118 16.07 -14.41 7.71
CA GLU A 118 15.10 -13.93 8.70
C GLU A 118 13.88 -13.28 8.05
N VAL A 119 14.06 -12.56 6.94
CA VAL A 119 12.94 -12.00 6.16
C VAL A 119 12.14 -13.13 5.52
N ARG A 120 12.81 -14.13 4.94
CA ARG A 120 12.17 -15.34 4.40
C ARG A 120 11.43 -16.12 5.48
N ASP A 121 11.96 -16.16 6.70
CA ASP A 121 11.30 -16.81 7.83
C ASP A 121 9.97 -16.14 8.17
N VAL A 122 9.96 -14.80 8.26
CA VAL A 122 8.71 -14.05 8.45
C VAL A 122 7.76 -14.26 7.27
N TYR A 123 8.25 -14.26 6.02
CA TYR A 123 7.41 -14.54 4.86
C TYR A 123 6.69 -15.90 4.94
N ARG A 124 7.25 -16.94 5.59
CA ARG A 124 6.59 -18.25 5.75
C ARG A 124 5.23 -18.16 6.45
N LEU A 125 4.94 -17.07 7.15
CA LEU A 125 3.64 -16.85 7.77
C LEU A 125 2.50 -16.82 6.74
N TRP A 126 2.73 -16.30 5.53
CA TRP A 126 1.71 -16.18 4.46
C TRP A 126 2.17 -16.55 3.04
N ARG A 127 3.48 -16.72 2.81
CA ARG A 127 4.05 -17.02 1.48
C ARG A 127 4.42 -18.50 1.31
N PRO A 128 4.43 -19.02 0.06
CA PRO A 128 3.90 -18.39 -1.15
C PRO A 128 2.40 -18.12 -1.06
N SER A 129 1.95 -17.00 -1.60
CA SER A 129 0.53 -16.68 -1.61
C SER A 129 -0.20 -17.49 -2.69
N PRO A 130 -1.49 -17.81 -2.52
CA PRO A 130 -2.23 -18.63 -3.48
C PRO A 130 -2.34 -18.00 -4.87
N LEU A 131 -2.19 -18.83 -5.91
CA LEU A 131 -2.68 -18.57 -7.25
C LEU A 131 -3.96 -19.38 -7.44
N ILE A 132 -5.09 -18.72 -7.68
CA ILE A 132 -6.41 -19.36 -7.69
C ILE A 132 -7.08 -19.14 -9.04
N ARG A 133 -7.66 -20.21 -9.60
CA ARG A 133 -8.49 -20.12 -10.80
C ARG A 133 -9.93 -19.74 -10.45
N ALA A 134 -10.44 -18.65 -11.00
CA ALA A 134 -11.78 -18.12 -10.75
C ALA A 134 -12.84 -18.85 -11.59
N LYS A 135 -12.96 -20.18 -11.43
CA LYS A 135 -13.86 -21.02 -12.24
C LYS A 135 -15.33 -20.63 -12.14
N ARG A 136 -15.77 -20.05 -11.01
CA ARG A 136 -17.17 -19.64 -10.84
C ARG A 136 -17.42 -18.29 -11.51
N LEU A 137 -16.43 -17.39 -11.50
CA LEU A 137 -16.47 -16.20 -12.32
C LEU A 137 -16.44 -16.53 -13.82
N GLU A 138 -15.56 -17.45 -14.26
CA GLU A 138 -15.54 -17.95 -15.65
C GLU A 138 -16.94 -18.44 -16.07
N LYS A 139 -17.58 -19.27 -15.21
CA LYS A 139 -18.95 -19.76 -15.43
C LYS A 139 -20.00 -18.66 -15.43
N LEU A 140 -19.89 -17.67 -14.53
CA LEU A 140 -20.81 -16.54 -14.45
C LEU A 140 -20.78 -15.70 -15.73
N LEU A 141 -19.59 -15.49 -16.29
CA LEU A 141 -19.38 -14.66 -17.48
C LEU A 141 -19.67 -15.42 -18.79
N ASP A 142 -19.80 -16.74 -18.72
CA ASP A 142 -19.90 -17.65 -19.89
C ASP A 142 -18.75 -17.40 -20.87
N THR A 143 -17.53 -17.36 -20.36
CA THR A 143 -16.33 -17.03 -21.14
C THR A 143 -15.48 -18.27 -21.42
N PRO A 144 -14.84 -18.37 -22.60
CA PRO A 144 -13.80 -19.36 -22.84
C PRO A 144 -12.46 -19.00 -22.16
N ALA A 145 -12.33 -17.80 -21.60
CA ALA A 145 -11.12 -17.37 -20.91
C ALA A 145 -10.89 -18.17 -19.62
N ARG A 146 -9.62 -18.37 -19.27
CA ARG A 146 -9.18 -18.95 -17.99
C ARG A 146 -8.64 -17.84 -17.12
N ILE A 147 -9.30 -17.57 -16.00
CA ILE A 147 -9.02 -16.44 -15.13
C ILE A 147 -8.30 -16.92 -13.88
N TYR A 148 -7.09 -16.43 -13.66
CA TYR A 148 -6.29 -16.70 -12.48
C TYR A 148 -6.06 -15.42 -11.70
N TYR A 149 -6.20 -15.46 -10.38
CA TYR A 149 -5.84 -14.34 -9.52
C TYR A 149 -4.78 -14.72 -8.49
N LYS A 150 -3.77 -13.86 -8.37
CA LYS A 150 -2.74 -13.97 -7.32
C LYS A 150 -3.25 -13.27 -6.07
N TYR A 151 -3.54 -14.04 -5.02
CA TYR A 151 -4.22 -13.54 -3.83
C TYR A 151 -3.24 -13.14 -2.72
N GLU A 152 -2.88 -11.85 -2.66
CA GLU A 152 -1.98 -11.29 -1.64
C GLU A 152 -2.71 -10.89 -0.34
N GLY A 153 -4.05 -10.95 -0.32
CA GLY A 153 -4.85 -10.66 0.86
C GLY A 153 -4.73 -11.68 2.00
N VAL A 154 -3.98 -12.77 1.80
CA VAL A 154 -3.70 -13.78 2.84
C VAL A 154 -2.68 -13.33 3.89
N SER A 155 -1.99 -12.21 3.66
CA SER A 155 -1.00 -11.71 4.61
C SER A 155 -1.66 -11.26 5.92
N PRO A 156 -0.92 -11.19 7.04
CA PRO A 156 -1.46 -10.71 8.32
C PRO A 156 -2.11 -9.33 8.23
N ALA A 157 -1.57 -8.45 7.38
CA ALA A 157 -2.11 -7.10 7.14
C ALA A 157 -3.22 -7.05 6.07
N GLY A 158 -3.58 -8.18 5.47
CA GLY A 158 -4.63 -8.27 4.46
C GLY A 158 -4.29 -7.70 3.09
N SER A 159 -3.00 -7.54 2.77
CA SER A 159 -2.54 -7.00 1.46
C SER A 159 -1.10 -7.41 1.11
N HIS A 160 -0.61 -7.02 -0.07
CA HIS A 160 0.79 -7.21 -0.51
C HIS A 160 1.82 -6.40 0.30
N LYS A 161 1.40 -5.42 1.10
CA LYS A 161 2.33 -4.46 1.73
C LYS A 161 3.34 -5.04 2.72
N PRO A 162 3.07 -6.12 3.48
CA PRO A 162 4.09 -6.76 4.32
C PRO A 162 5.32 -7.25 3.56
N ASN A 163 5.21 -7.50 2.25
CA ASN A 163 6.34 -7.92 1.43
C ASN A 163 7.48 -6.89 1.44
N THR A 164 7.18 -5.59 1.52
CA THR A 164 8.22 -4.55 1.67
C THR A 164 8.39 -4.08 3.10
N ALA A 165 7.34 -4.11 3.93
CA ALA A 165 7.43 -3.67 5.33
C ALA A 165 8.44 -4.53 6.12
N VAL A 166 8.39 -5.85 5.96
CA VAL A 166 9.27 -6.79 6.67
C VAL A 166 10.75 -6.56 6.35
N PRO A 167 11.20 -6.53 5.09
CA PRO A 167 12.60 -6.24 4.80
C PRO A 167 13.00 -4.83 5.23
N GLN A 168 12.16 -3.80 5.04
CA GLN A 168 12.51 -2.43 5.48
C GLN A 168 12.75 -2.37 6.98
N VAL A 169 11.85 -2.94 7.80
CA VAL A 169 12.04 -2.97 9.25
C VAL A 169 13.25 -3.82 9.63
N TRP A 170 13.48 -4.95 8.95
CA TRP A 170 14.64 -5.79 9.21
C TRP A 170 15.96 -5.03 8.95
N TYR A 171 16.12 -4.37 7.81
CA TYR A 171 17.33 -3.59 7.50
C TYR A 171 17.55 -2.44 8.50
N ASN A 172 16.47 -1.76 8.91
CA ASN A 172 16.54 -0.75 9.97
C ASN A 172 17.02 -1.36 11.31
N ALA A 173 16.48 -2.53 11.69
CA ALA A 173 16.90 -3.25 12.88
C ALA A 173 18.39 -3.64 12.84
N GLN A 174 18.86 -4.14 11.68
CA GLN A 174 20.27 -4.51 11.50
C GLN A 174 21.21 -3.29 11.60
N GLN A 175 20.79 -2.12 11.13
CA GLN A 175 21.55 -0.87 11.27
C GLN A 175 21.46 -0.27 12.69
N GLY A 176 20.66 -0.86 13.58
CA GLY A 176 20.53 -0.42 14.97
C GLY A 176 19.52 0.70 15.20
N ILE A 177 18.70 1.03 14.20
CA ILE A 177 17.60 2.01 14.29
C ILE A 177 16.59 1.56 15.34
N LYS A 178 16.07 2.52 16.11
CA LYS A 178 15.16 2.27 17.24
C LYS A 178 13.71 2.48 16.88
N LYS A 179 13.45 3.43 15.98
CA LYS A 179 12.12 3.84 15.59
C LYS A 179 12.00 3.95 14.08
N VAL A 180 10.85 3.55 13.55
CA VAL A 180 10.46 3.91 12.20
C VAL A 180 9.20 4.75 12.23
N VAL A 181 9.13 5.69 11.29
CA VAL A 181 8.00 6.57 11.08
C VAL A 181 7.48 6.45 9.65
N THR A 182 6.18 6.65 9.49
CA THR A 182 5.57 6.56 8.16
C THR A 182 4.24 7.30 8.06
N GLU A 183 3.77 7.48 6.84
CA GLU A 183 2.44 7.96 6.51
C GLU A 183 1.45 6.79 6.34
N THR A 184 0.14 7.07 6.41
CA THR A 184 -0.83 6.17 5.78
C THR A 184 -2.13 6.89 5.41
N GLY A 185 -2.75 6.50 4.29
CA GLY A 185 -4.10 6.93 3.95
C GLY A 185 -5.15 6.05 4.63
N ALA A 186 -5.68 5.09 3.88
CA ALA A 186 -6.70 4.17 4.36
C ALA A 186 -6.22 3.17 5.44
N GLY A 187 -4.90 3.06 5.67
CA GLY A 187 -4.30 2.32 6.78
C GLY A 187 -3.55 1.04 6.39
N GLN A 188 -3.66 0.52 5.16
CA GLN A 188 -3.04 -0.75 4.77
C GLN A 188 -1.51 -0.74 4.97
N TRP A 189 -0.87 0.38 4.66
CA TRP A 189 0.59 0.52 4.77
C TRP A 189 1.03 0.61 6.23
N GLY A 190 0.41 1.50 7.00
CA GLY A 190 0.71 1.60 8.44
C GLY A 190 0.44 0.28 9.18
N SER A 191 -0.61 -0.46 8.82
CA SER A 191 -0.86 -1.82 9.36
C SER A 191 0.27 -2.79 9.03
N ALA A 192 0.76 -2.80 7.79
CA ALA A 192 1.87 -3.67 7.40
C ALA A 192 3.18 -3.32 8.12
N LEU A 193 3.48 -2.02 8.29
CA LEU A 193 4.66 -1.57 9.01
C LEU A 193 4.57 -1.86 10.51
N ALA A 194 3.43 -1.58 11.14
CA ALA A 194 3.18 -1.91 12.55
C ALA A 194 3.39 -3.41 12.83
N PHE A 195 2.84 -4.27 11.97
CA PHE A 195 3.08 -5.71 12.06
C PHE A 195 4.57 -6.06 11.97
N ALA A 196 5.30 -5.55 10.97
CA ALA A 196 6.72 -5.82 10.82
C ALA A 196 7.54 -5.34 12.02
N CYS A 197 7.25 -4.14 12.55
CA CYS A 197 7.89 -3.58 13.74
C CYS A 197 7.69 -4.46 14.98
N SER A 198 6.48 -5.02 15.16
CA SER A 198 6.19 -5.92 16.27
C SER A 198 7.04 -7.20 16.28
N LEU A 199 7.53 -7.64 15.11
CA LEU A 199 8.36 -8.84 14.97
C LEU A 199 9.86 -8.56 15.24
N PHE A 200 10.33 -7.36 14.93
CA PHE A 200 11.75 -7.00 15.03
C PHE A 200 12.07 -6.03 16.16
N GLY A 201 11.08 -5.62 16.95
CA GLY A 201 11.27 -4.83 18.17
C GLY A 201 11.60 -3.35 17.93
N LEU A 202 11.10 -2.77 16.83
CA LEU A 202 11.23 -1.34 16.55
C LEU A 202 9.97 -0.59 16.99
N GLU A 203 10.12 0.64 17.47
CA GLU A 203 8.99 1.54 17.66
C GLU A 203 8.40 1.95 16.30
N CYS A 204 7.08 2.07 16.22
CA CYS A 204 6.38 2.46 14.99
C CYS A 204 5.46 3.65 15.29
N GLU A 205 5.68 4.77 14.61
CA GLU A 205 4.75 5.90 14.60
C GLU A 205 4.19 6.15 13.20
N VAL A 206 2.87 6.31 13.11
CA VAL A 206 2.15 6.42 11.84
C VAL A 206 1.34 7.71 11.82
N TRP A 207 1.58 8.57 10.84
CA TRP A 207 0.72 9.71 10.52
C TRP A 207 -0.36 9.27 9.55
N GLN A 208 -1.57 9.08 10.05
CA GLN A 208 -2.73 8.69 9.25
C GLN A 208 -3.53 9.91 8.81
N VAL A 209 -3.85 10.02 7.52
CA VAL A 209 -4.70 11.09 6.97
C VAL A 209 -5.97 11.26 7.80
N ARG A 210 -6.24 12.46 8.31
CA ARG A 210 -7.29 12.75 9.30
C ARG A 210 -8.66 12.22 8.90
N ALA A 211 -9.13 12.50 7.68
CA ALA A 211 -10.39 11.97 7.19
C ALA A 211 -10.45 10.42 7.23
N SER A 212 -9.33 9.74 6.93
CA SER A 212 -9.26 8.28 7.01
C SER A 212 -9.12 7.77 8.45
N TYR A 213 -8.41 8.50 9.31
CA TYR A 213 -8.30 8.19 10.74
C TYR A 213 -9.68 8.18 11.42
N ASP A 214 -10.54 9.12 11.05
CA ASP A 214 -11.88 9.27 11.61
C ASP A 214 -12.88 8.25 11.00
N GLN A 215 -12.85 8.06 9.68
CA GLN A 215 -13.81 7.21 8.97
C GLN A 215 -13.46 5.72 8.97
N LYS A 216 -12.17 5.36 9.12
CA LYS A 216 -11.67 3.97 9.03
C LYS A 216 -10.97 3.53 10.33
N PRO A 217 -11.70 3.47 11.47
CA PRO A 217 -11.09 3.19 12.76
C PRO A 217 -10.48 1.78 12.85
N TYR A 218 -10.97 0.81 12.08
CA TYR A 218 -10.51 -0.58 12.19
C TYR A 218 -9.04 -0.77 11.80
N ARG A 219 -8.55 -0.07 10.78
CA ARG A 219 -7.11 -0.13 10.45
C ARG A 219 -6.25 0.58 11.48
N ARG A 220 -6.73 1.67 12.09
CA ARG A 220 -6.08 2.30 13.24
C ARG A 220 -5.97 1.33 14.41
N LEU A 221 -7.07 0.68 14.78
CA LEU A 221 -7.09 -0.31 15.87
C LEU A 221 -6.14 -1.47 15.58
N MET A 222 -6.08 -1.93 14.33
CA MET A 222 -5.15 -2.97 13.90
C MET A 222 -3.68 -2.54 14.05
N MET A 223 -3.33 -1.32 13.67
CA MET A 223 -1.99 -0.74 13.91
C MET A 223 -1.66 -0.69 15.40
N GLN A 224 -2.58 -0.19 16.23
CA GLN A 224 -2.40 -0.08 17.68
C GLN A 224 -2.31 -1.46 18.36
N THR A 225 -3.01 -2.46 17.84
CA THR A 225 -2.93 -3.85 18.32
C THR A 225 -1.52 -4.42 18.14
N TRP A 226 -0.81 -4.03 17.08
CA TRP A 226 0.60 -4.36 16.87
C TRP A 226 1.58 -3.36 17.51
N GLY A 227 1.09 -2.47 18.37
CA GLY A 227 1.92 -1.59 19.18
C GLY A 227 2.33 -0.27 18.51
N ALA A 228 1.80 0.06 17.34
CA ALA A 228 2.09 1.35 16.71
C ALA A 228 1.33 2.50 17.37
N LYS A 229 1.99 3.67 17.46
CA LYS A 229 1.33 4.94 17.78
C LYS A 229 0.79 5.53 16.48
N VAL A 230 -0.47 5.96 16.49
CA VAL A 230 -1.13 6.49 15.28
C VAL A 230 -1.63 7.90 15.56
N HIS A 231 -1.16 8.85 14.74
CA HIS A 231 -1.47 10.27 14.84
C HIS A 231 -2.35 10.70 13.67
N PRO A 232 -3.42 11.49 13.88
CA PRO A 232 -4.17 12.08 12.78
C PRO A 232 -3.35 13.22 12.13
N SER A 233 -3.17 13.16 10.81
CA SER A 233 -2.46 14.15 10.00
C SER A 233 -3.44 15.04 9.21
N PRO A 234 -3.34 16.39 9.27
CA PRO A 234 -2.26 17.15 9.90
C PRO A 234 -2.32 17.10 11.44
N SER A 235 -1.16 17.03 12.11
CA SER A 235 -1.05 16.99 13.57
C SER A 235 -0.42 18.27 14.14
N ASN A 236 -0.52 18.47 15.46
CA ASN A 236 0.20 19.55 16.15
C ASN A 236 1.65 19.17 16.55
N LEU A 237 2.08 17.95 16.24
CA LEU A 237 3.37 17.40 16.68
C LEU A 237 4.54 17.92 15.84
N THR A 238 4.29 18.27 14.57
CA THR A 238 5.30 18.70 13.60
C THR A 238 5.06 20.14 13.16
N GLU A 239 6.07 20.80 12.64
CA GLU A 239 5.94 22.13 12.06
C GLU A 239 5.12 22.11 10.77
N ALA A 240 5.33 21.09 9.93
CA ALA A 240 4.54 20.85 8.73
C ALA A 240 3.03 20.76 9.07
N GLY A 241 2.67 19.97 10.09
CA GLY A 241 1.28 19.81 10.53
C GLY A 241 0.69 21.09 11.14
N ARG A 242 1.45 21.78 12.02
CA ARG A 242 1.02 23.05 12.64
C ARG A 242 0.75 24.12 11.58
N LYS A 243 1.59 24.23 10.56
CA LYS A 243 1.41 25.20 9.47
C LYS A 243 0.12 24.98 8.70
N ILE A 244 -0.21 23.72 8.38
CA ILE A 244 -1.48 23.39 7.72
C ILE A 244 -2.67 23.71 8.63
N LEU A 245 -2.61 23.35 9.92
CA LEU A 245 -3.69 23.62 10.87
C LEU A 245 -3.91 25.12 11.14
N GLN A 246 -2.86 25.94 11.02
CA GLN A 246 -3.00 27.41 11.08
C GLN A 246 -3.74 27.98 9.87
N MET A 247 -3.53 27.39 8.68
CA MET A 247 -4.20 27.81 7.44
C MET A 247 -5.64 27.30 7.40
N ASP A 248 -5.86 26.04 7.77
CA ASP A 248 -7.17 25.39 7.84
C ASP A 248 -7.22 24.43 9.05
N PRO A 249 -7.79 24.88 10.20
CA PRO A 249 -7.97 24.03 11.37
C PRO A 249 -8.87 22.81 11.14
N SER A 250 -9.69 22.84 10.09
CA SER A 250 -10.62 21.77 9.70
C SER A 250 -10.07 20.84 8.62
N SER A 251 -8.80 21.01 8.24
CA SER A 251 -8.18 20.31 7.13
C SER A 251 -8.40 18.79 7.23
N PRO A 252 -8.96 18.13 6.19
CA PRO A 252 -9.17 16.69 6.18
C PRO A 252 -7.86 15.89 6.06
N GLY A 253 -6.74 16.59 5.83
CA GLY A 253 -5.45 16.03 5.51
C GLY A 253 -5.35 15.45 4.11
N SER A 254 -4.12 15.15 3.69
CA SER A 254 -3.80 14.44 2.45
C SER A 254 -2.64 13.48 2.71
N LEU A 255 -2.41 12.53 1.80
CA LEU A 255 -1.28 11.62 1.92
C LEU A 255 0.04 12.39 1.89
N GLY A 256 0.16 13.41 1.02
CA GLY A 256 1.36 14.24 0.95
C GLY A 256 1.65 15.01 2.24
N ILE A 257 0.63 15.53 2.93
CA ILE A 257 0.81 16.17 4.25
C ILE A 257 1.34 15.16 5.28
N ALA A 258 0.78 13.96 5.31
CA ALA A 258 1.22 12.90 6.22
C ALA A 258 2.67 12.44 5.95
N ILE A 259 3.09 12.42 4.68
CA ILE A 259 4.48 12.18 4.28
C ILE A 259 5.37 13.28 4.86
N SER A 260 5.01 14.55 4.66
CA SER A 260 5.81 15.68 5.15
C SER A 260 6.00 15.63 6.68
N GLU A 261 4.96 15.30 7.45
CA GLU A 261 5.08 15.13 8.90
C GLU A 261 6.00 13.97 9.30
N ALA A 262 5.87 12.80 8.67
CA ALA A 262 6.69 11.64 8.97
C ALA A 262 8.17 11.87 8.58
N VAL A 263 8.41 12.49 7.43
CA VAL A 263 9.75 12.85 6.93
C VAL A 263 10.41 13.88 7.85
N GLU A 264 9.66 14.86 8.36
CA GLU A 264 10.18 15.84 9.33
C GLU A 264 10.73 15.15 10.58
N ILE A 265 9.98 14.20 11.16
CA ILE A 265 10.42 13.46 12.34
C ILE A 265 11.64 12.59 12.04
N ALA A 266 11.67 11.88 10.91
CA ALA A 266 12.83 11.06 10.54
C ALA A 266 14.10 11.93 10.36
N ALA A 267 13.99 13.04 9.63
CA ALA A 267 15.13 13.90 9.33
C ALA A 267 15.73 14.58 10.58
N MET A 268 14.94 14.77 11.64
CA MET A 268 15.38 15.41 12.88
C MET A 268 16.01 14.44 13.90
N ASN A 269 15.92 13.12 13.69
CA ASN A 269 16.31 12.13 14.70
C ASN A 269 17.19 11.03 14.10
N ALA A 270 18.45 10.94 14.55
CA ALA A 270 19.43 10.01 13.99
C ALA A 270 19.07 8.52 14.19
N ASP A 271 18.33 8.20 15.24
CA ASP A 271 17.88 6.84 15.60
C ASP A 271 16.51 6.45 15.01
N THR A 272 15.95 7.33 14.18
CA THR A 272 14.63 7.20 13.58
C THR A 272 14.74 7.23 12.05
N LYS A 273 14.03 6.35 11.36
CA LYS A 273 14.02 6.31 9.88
C LYS A 273 12.61 6.31 9.31
N TYR A 274 12.50 6.86 8.12
CA TYR A 274 11.27 6.84 7.35
C TYR A 274 11.17 5.53 6.57
N CYS A 275 10.01 4.88 6.63
CA CYS A 275 9.69 3.75 5.76
C CYS A 275 8.52 4.16 4.86
N LEU A 276 8.45 3.58 3.66
CA LEU A 276 7.40 3.90 2.69
C LEU A 276 6.82 2.66 1.99
N GLY A 277 5.55 2.75 1.60
CA GLY A 277 4.79 1.60 1.11
C GLY A 277 4.75 1.40 -0.41
N SER A 278 5.34 2.31 -1.20
CA SER A 278 5.27 2.27 -2.67
C SER A 278 6.35 3.13 -3.34
N VAL A 279 6.29 3.24 -4.67
CA VAL A 279 7.02 4.19 -5.53
C VAL A 279 8.49 3.85 -5.76
N LEU A 280 9.30 3.79 -4.69
CA LEU A 280 10.75 3.64 -4.79
C LEU A 280 11.20 2.25 -5.27
N ASN A 281 12.36 2.17 -5.92
CA ASN A 281 12.86 0.97 -6.58
C ASN A 281 13.00 -0.20 -5.61
N HIS A 282 13.59 0.00 -4.43
CA HIS A 282 13.73 -1.08 -3.44
C HIS A 282 12.36 -1.64 -3.00
N VAL A 283 11.33 -0.80 -2.91
CA VAL A 283 9.96 -1.24 -2.63
C VAL A 283 9.43 -2.15 -3.74
N LEU A 284 9.64 -1.75 -5.00
CA LEU A 284 9.23 -2.53 -6.16
C LEU A 284 10.00 -3.86 -6.23
N HIS A 285 11.31 -3.87 -5.93
CA HIS A 285 12.12 -5.08 -5.84
C HIS A 285 11.57 -6.04 -4.79
N HIS A 286 11.31 -5.57 -3.56
CA HIS A 286 10.75 -6.40 -2.50
C HIS A 286 9.42 -7.07 -2.89
N GLN A 287 8.62 -6.39 -3.71
CA GLN A 287 7.33 -6.91 -4.17
C GLN A 287 7.46 -7.97 -5.29
N THR A 288 8.61 -8.09 -5.96
CA THR A 288 8.80 -9.08 -7.04
C THR A 288 8.70 -10.54 -6.59
N VAL A 289 8.74 -10.79 -5.28
CA VAL A 289 8.39 -12.09 -4.69
C VAL A 289 7.01 -12.59 -5.16
N ILE A 290 6.09 -11.68 -5.50
CA ILE A 290 4.77 -11.99 -6.05
C ILE A 290 4.90 -12.64 -7.43
N GLY A 291 5.56 -11.96 -8.38
CA GLY A 291 5.71 -12.43 -9.74
C GLY A 291 6.62 -13.66 -9.86
N GLU A 292 7.68 -13.75 -9.05
CA GLU A 292 8.56 -14.93 -9.02
C GLU A 292 7.82 -16.19 -8.56
N GLU A 293 6.92 -16.05 -7.57
CA GLU A 293 6.03 -17.15 -7.19
C GLU A 293 5.02 -17.48 -8.30
N CYS A 294 4.41 -16.46 -8.91
CA CYS A 294 3.44 -16.64 -9.99
C CYS A 294 4.04 -17.40 -11.17
N LEU A 295 5.27 -17.07 -11.59
CA LEU A 295 5.94 -17.78 -12.69
C LEU A 295 6.03 -19.29 -12.41
N LYS A 296 6.49 -19.66 -11.22
CA LYS A 296 6.59 -21.08 -10.82
C LYS A 296 5.21 -21.73 -10.66
N GLN A 297 4.22 -20.99 -10.15
CA GLN A 297 2.86 -21.50 -9.97
C GLN A 297 2.17 -21.74 -11.31
N MET A 298 2.32 -20.83 -12.28
CA MET A 298 1.80 -20.95 -13.64
C MET A 298 2.48 -22.10 -14.39
N GLU A 299 3.80 -22.22 -14.28
CA GLU A 299 4.57 -23.35 -14.83
C GLU A 299 4.09 -24.70 -14.26
N ALA A 300 3.87 -24.78 -12.94
CA ALA A 300 3.42 -26.00 -12.28
C ALA A 300 2.03 -26.47 -12.73
N ILE A 301 1.18 -25.56 -13.23
CA ILE A 301 -0.14 -25.89 -13.78
C ILE A 301 -0.16 -25.92 -15.32
N GLY A 302 0.98 -25.70 -15.97
CA GLY A 302 1.11 -25.74 -17.43
C GLY A 302 0.41 -24.60 -18.17
N GLU A 303 0.27 -23.43 -17.54
CA GLU A 303 -0.41 -22.26 -18.15
C GLU A 303 0.58 -21.12 -18.40
N THR A 304 0.35 -20.37 -19.48
CA THR A 304 1.09 -19.15 -19.82
C THR A 304 0.07 -18.02 -19.98
N PRO A 305 0.22 -16.87 -19.30
CA PRO A 305 -0.75 -15.78 -19.40
C PRO A 305 -0.64 -15.07 -20.76
N ASP A 306 -1.80 -14.79 -21.36
CA ASP A 306 -1.94 -13.86 -22.48
C ASP A 306 -2.10 -12.42 -21.99
N PHE A 307 -2.72 -12.26 -20.82
CA PHE A 307 -2.91 -10.99 -20.14
C PHE A 307 -2.39 -11.03 -18.70
N ILE A 308 -1.72 -9.95 -18.29
CA ILE A 308 -1.35 -9.68 -16.90
C ILE A 308 -1.95 -8.33 -16.52
N ILE A 309 -2.91 -8.36 -15.61
CA ILE A 309 -3.71 -7.19 -15.25
C ILE A 309 -3.49 -6.88 -13.76
N GLY A 310 -3.24 -5.63 -13.41
CA GLY A 310 -3.17 -5.24 -12.01
C GLY A 310 -3.48 -3.77 -11.78
N CYS A 311 -4.00 -3.47 -10.59
CA CYS A 311 -4.40 -2.12 -10.24
C CYS A 311 -3.18 -1.28 -9.86
N THR A 312 -3.18 0.00 -10.18
CA THR A 312 -2.05 0.90 -9.94
C THR A 312 -2.48 2.16 -9.19
N GLY A 313 -1.94 2.33 -7.99
CA GLY A 313 -1.90 3.60 -7.25
C GLY A 313 -0.50 4.14 -7.39
N GLY A 314 0.36 3.95 -6.39
CA GLY A 314 1.81 4.15 -6.56
C GLY A 314 2.56 2.98 -7.24
N GLY A 315 1.85 2.03 -7.87
CA GLY A 315 2.44 0.97 -8.72
C GLY A 315 3.05 -0.27 -8.06
N SER A 316 3.31 -0.32 -6.74
CA SER A 316 4.15 -1.39 -6.15
C SER A 316 3.62 -2.82 -6.27
N ASN A 317 2.30 -3.04 -6.11
CA ASN A 317 1.70 -4.39 -6.28
C ASN A 317 1.81 -4.86 -7.74
N PHE A 318 1.54 -3.96 -8.67
CA PHE A 318 1.56 -4.24 -10.09
C PHE A 318 2.98 -4.54 -10.55
N ALA A 319 3.96 -3.73 -10.16
CA ALA A 319 5.37 -3.98 -10.39
C ALA A 319 5.81 -5.35 -9.84
N GLY A 320 5.42 -5.65 -8.60
CA GLY A 320 5.74 -6.92 -7.95
C GLY A 320 5.21 -8.13 -8.71
N LEU A 321 4.00 -8.02 -9.28
CA LEU A 321 3.46 -9.05 -10.14
C LEU A 321 4.13 -9.07 -11.51
N SER A 322 4.23 -7.93 -12.19
CA SER A 322 4.52 -7.85 -13.64
C SER A 322 6.01 -7.86 -13.99
N PHE A 323 6.91 -7.34 -13.14
CA PHE A 323 8.33 -7.23 -13.49
C PHE A 323 8.99 -8.57 -13.83
N PRO A 324 8.78 -9.65 -13.07
CA PRO A 324 9.28 -10.96 -13.46
C PRO A 324 8.73 -11.46 -14.81
N PHE A 325 7.51 -11.07 -15.21
CA PHE A 325 6.97 -11.41 -16.52
C PHE A 325 7.51 -10.51 -17.64
N ILE A 326 7.78 -9.22 -17.37
CA ILE A 326 8.50 -8.34 -18.31
C ILE A 326 9.88 -8.92 -18.59
N ARG A 327 10.58 -9.43 -17.57
CA ARG A 327 11.85 -10.15 -17.76
C ARG A 327 11.72 -11.30 -18.75
N GLU A 328 10.72 -12.16 -18.59
CA GLU A 328 10.53 -13.30 -19.49
C GLU A 328 10.06 -12.87 -20.90
N LYS A 329 9.35 -11.75 -21.01
CA LYS A 329 9.03 -11.08 -22.28
C LYS A 329 10.28 -10.56 -23.00
N LEU A 330 11.18 -9.88 -22.28
CA LEU A 330 12.47 -9.41 -22.80
C LEU A 330 13.38 -10.56 -23.26
N LYS A 331 13.27 -11.73 -22.63
CA LYS A 331 13.97 -12.97 -23.05
C LYS A 331 13.28 -13.70 -24.21
N GLY A 332 12.15 -13.20 -24.71
CA GLY A 332 11.38 -13.84 -25.79
C GLY A 332 10.70 -15.16 -25.40
N LYS A 333 10.54 -15.46 -24.10
CA LYS A 333 9.91 -16.71 -23.65
C LYS A 333 8.38 -16.66 -23.64
N MET A 334 7.82 -15.46 -23.56
CA MET A 334 6.37 -15.21 -23.56
C MET A 334 6.13 -13.79 -24.06
N ASN A 335 4.88 -13.46 -24.42
CA ASN A 335 4.55 -12.11 -24.85
C ASN A 335 3.15 -11.67 -24.37
N PRO A 336 2.91 -11.63 -23.04
CA PRO A 336 1.63 -11.15 -22.52
C PRO A 336 1.43 -9.66 -22.81
N VAL A 337 0.17 -9.27 -22.93
CA VAL A 337 -0.25 -7.88 -22.71
C VAL A 337 -0.20 -7.61 -21.22
N ILE A 338 0.56 -6.59 -20.83
CA ILE A 338 0.76 -6.22 -19.42
C ILE A 338 0.03 -4.88 -19.22
N ARG A 339 -1.02 -4.89 -18.41
CA ARG A 339 -1.95 -3.77 -18.27
C ARG A 339 -2.07 -3.26 -16.84
N ALA A 340 -1.67 -2.02 -16.64
CA ALA A 340 -1.99 -1.26 -15.44
C ALA A 340 -3.43 -0.73 -15.51
N VAL A 341 -4.12 -0.77 -14.38
CA VAL A 341 -5.49 -0.24 -14.25
C VAL A 341 -5.56 0.75 -13.11
N GLU A 342 -5.84 2.01 -13.45
CA GLU A 342 -5.94 3.11 -12.50
C GLU A 342 -7.39 3.64 -12.38
N PRO A 343 -7.72 4.41 -11.33
CA PRO A 343 -9.05 5.01 -11.22
C PRO A 343 -9.21 6.14 -12.23
N ALA A 344 -10.37 6.25 -12.87
CA ALA A 344 -10.71 7.41 -13.70
C ALA A 344 -10.69 8.74 -12.93
N ALA A 345 -10.82 8.69 -11.61
CA ALA A 345 -10.74 9.84 -10.71
C ALA A 345 -9.29 10.28 -10.38
N CYS A 346 -8.30 9.38 -10.53
CA CYS A 346 -6.87 9.70 -10.34
C CYS A 346 -6.00 9.04 -11.45
N PRO A 347 -6.20 9.40 -12.72
CA PRO A 347 -5.59 8.70 -13.86
C PRO A 347 -4.19 9.23 -14.20
N SER A 348 -3.22 8.95 -13.33
CA SER A 348 -1.83 9.41 -13.47
C SER A 348 -1.14 8.97 -14.76
N LEU A 349 -1.27 7.71 -15.18
CA LEU A 349 -0.60 7.18 -16.37
C LEU A 349 -1.32 7.58 -17.67
N THR A 350 -2.65 7.57 -17.67
CA THR A 350 -3.44 7.78 -18.88
C THR A 350 -3.74 9.25 -19.18
N LYS A 351 -3.65 10.14 -18.18
CA LYS A 351 -3.88 11.58 -18.35
C LYS A 351 -2.86 12.50 -17.68
N GLY A 352 -1.98 11.98 -16.83
CA GLY A 352 -0.90 12.77 -16.24
C GLY A 352 0.22 13.07 -17.23
N VAL A 353 1.22 13.82 -16.78
CA VAL A 353 2.39 14.20 -17.59
C VAL A 353 3.64 13.49 -17.08
N TYR A 354 4.51 13.05 -18.00
CA TYR A 354 5.78 12.41 -17.64
C TYR A 354 6.88 13.46 -17.39
N THR A 355 7.08 13.84 -16.13
CA THR A 355 8.00 14.92 -15.75
C THR A 355 8.64 14.67 -14.37
N TYR A 356 9.61 15.50 -14.00
CA TYR A 356 10.13 15.51 -12.63
C TYR A 356 9.15 16.20 -11.71
N ASP A 357 8.77 15.52 -10.64
CA ASP A 357 7.85 16.05 -9.64
C ASP A 357 8.16 15.48 -8.25
N TYR A 358 7.66 16.13 -7.21
CA TYR A 358 7.85 15.71 -5.83
C TYR A 358 6.99 14.50 -5.47
N GLY A 359 7.48 13.67 -4.57
CA GLY A 359 6.70 12.58 -3.97
C GLY A 359 5.75 13.04 -2.85
N ASP A 360 5.94 14.26 -2.34
CA ASP A 360 5.18 14.84 -1.23
C ASP A 360 4.73 16.28 -1.53
N THR A 361 3.70 16.73 -0.82
CA THR A 361 3.10 18.07 -1.02
C THR A 361 3.99 19.21 -0.51
N ALA A 362 4.89 18.97 0.45
CA ALA A 362 5.78 20.02 0.95
C ALA A 362 7.06 20.20 0.12
N GLY A 363 7.29 19.35 -0.90
CA GLY A 363 8.49 19.40 -1.74
C GLY A 363 9.78 19.04 -0.98
N MET A 364 9.68 18.16 0.01
CA MET A 364 10.83 17.74 0.83
C MET A 364 11.55 16.51 0.27
N THR A 365 10.84 15.69 -0.49
CA THR A 365 11.38 14.48 -1.13
C THR A 365 12.18 14.82 -2.39
N PRO A 366 13.09 13.94 -2.83
CA PRO A 366 13.68 14.05 -4.16
C PRO A 366 12.62 14.17 -5.26
N LEU A 367 12.94 14.91 -6.32
CA LEU A 367 12.12 14.89 -7.53
C LEU A 367 12.38 13.57 -8.25
N MET A 368 11.31 12.94 -8.68
CA MET A 368 11.38 11.69 -9.42
C MET A 368 10.78 11.90 -10.81
N LYS A 369 11.40 11.34 -11.86
CA LYS A 369 10.81 11.34 -13.20
C LYS A 369 9.66 10.34 -13.23
N MET A 370 8.43 10.83 -13.24
CA MET A 370 7.23 10.00 -13.17
C MET A 370 6.05 10.60 -13.93
N HIS A 371 5.06 9.77 -14.24
CA HIS A 371 3.73 10.25 -14.57
C HIS A 371 3.09 10.84 -13.32
N THR A 372 2.58 12.07 -13.42
CA THR A 372 2.02 12.81 -12.29
C THR A 372 0.80 13.65 -12.69
N LEU A 373 -0.13 13.79 -11.75
CA LEU A 373 -1.22 14.78 -11.77
C LEU A 373 -0.81 16.10 -11.05
N GLY A 374 0.45 16.20 -10.62
CA GLY A 374 1.03 17.27 -9.80
C GLY A 374 0.93 16.97 -8.29
N HIS A 375 1.99 17.27 -7.54
CA HIS A 375 2.10 16.99 -6.09
C HIS A 375 1.09 17.70 -5.18
N ASP A 376 0.40 18.70 -5.71
CA ASP A 376 -0.70 19.42 -5.03
C ASP A 376 -2.08 18.80 -5.33
N PHE A 377 -2.15 17.75 -6.16
CA PHE A 377 -3.41 17.08 -6.48
C PHE A 377 -4.01 16.42 -5.23
N ILE A 378 -5.27 16.77 -4.93
CA ILE A 378 -6.05 16.18 -3.85
C ILE A 378 -7.24 15.45 -4.50
N PRO A 379 -7.32 14.11 -4.38
CA PRO A 379 -8.48 13.36 -4.84
C PRO A 379 -9.76 13.81 -4.15
N ASP A 380 -10.88 13.73 -4.86
CA ASP A 380 -12.18 14.05 -4.29
C ASP A 380 -12.50 13.14 -3.08
N PRO A 381 -13.02 13.70 -1.96
CA PRO A 381 -13.37 12.93 -0.77
C PRO A 381 -14.34 11.76 -1.02
N ILE A 382 -15.21 11.85 -2.03
CA ILE A 382 -16.21 10.81 -2.34
C ILE A 382 -15.62 9.64 -3.14
N HIS A 383 -14.38 9.75 -3.61
CA HIS A 383 -13.69 8.67 -4.31
C HIS A 383 -13.42 7.49 -3.37
N ALA A 384 -14.17 6.40 -3.51
CA ALA A 384 -14.10 5.24 -2.64
C ALA A 384 -13.17 4.13 -3.16
N GLY A 385 -12.72 4.21 -4.42
CA GLY A 385 -11.91 3.19 -5.10
C GLY A 385 -10.46 3.05 -4.60
N GLY A 386 -10.00 3.90 -3.68
CA GLY A 386 -8.59 3.92 -3.26
C GLY A 386 -7.68 4.47 -4.37
N LEU A 387 -6.42 4.03 -4.46
CA LEU A 387 -5.50 4.43 -5.55
C LEU A 387 -5.36 5.97 -5.73
N ARG A 388 -5.18 6.66 -4.61
CA ARG A 388 -5.29 8.13 -4.47
C ARG A 388 -4.00 8.93 -4.66
N TYR A 389 -2.88 8.26 -4.93
CA TYR A 389 -1.58 8.93 -5.05
C TYR A 389 -1.51 9.70 -6.38
N HIS A 390 -0.92 10.89 -6.37
CA HIS A 390 -0.89 11.79 -7.54
C HIS A 390 0.07 11.30 -8.64
N GLY A 391 1.13 10.60 -8.24
CA GLY A 391 2.17 10.11 -9.12
C GLY A 391 2.11 8.59 -9.35
N MET A 392 2.97 8.11 -10.24
CA MET A 392 3.25 6.69 -10.43
C MET A 392 4.69 6.38 -10.03
N ALA A 393 5.00 5.12 -9.70
CA ALA A 393 6.39 4.72 -9.49
C ALA A 393 7.26 5.12 -10.71
N PRO A 394 8.45 5.72 -10.52
CA PRO A 394 9.31 6.15 -11.62
C PRO A 394 9.66 5.00 -12.57
N LEU A 395 9.97 3.83 -12.01
CA LEU A 395 10.28 2.66 -12.80
C LEU A 395 9.06 2.13 -13.57
N ILE A 396 7.84 2.24 -13.03
CA ILE A 396 6.63 1.92 -13.79
C ILE A 396 6.39 2.92 -14.92
N SER A 397 6.54 4.22 -14.64
CA SER A 397 6.42 5.28 -15.65
C SER A 397 7.41 5.06 -16.79
N HIS A 398 8.66 4.75 -16.46
CA HIS A 398 9.71 4.47 -17.43
C HIS A 398 9.41 3.22 -18.27
N VAL A 399 8.93 2.14 -17.65
CA VAL A 399 8.52 0.91 -18.35
C VAL A 399 7.32 1.14 -19.28
N TYR A 400 6.39 2.02 -18.89
CA TYR A 400 5.27 2.45 -19.73
C TYR A 400 5.75 3.25 -20.93
N GLU A 401 6.65 4.22 -20.75
CA GLU A 401 7.25 5.00 -21.85
C GLU A 401 8.05 4.15 -22.83
N LEU A 402 8.70 3.08 -22.36
CA LEU A 402 9.40 2.12 -23.20
C LEU A 402 8.46 1.18 -23.97
N GLY A 403 7.14 1.24 -23.74
CA GLY A 403 6.14 0.43 -24.44
C GLY A 403 6.06 -1.03 -23.98
N TYR A 404 6.57 -1.36 -22.79
CA TYR A 404 6.51 -2.74 -22.26
C TYR A 404 5.18 -3.07 -21.56
N MET A 405 4.36 -2.07 -21.31
CA MET A 405 3.03 -2.18 -20.70
C MET A 405 2.10 -1.12 -21.26
N GLU A 406 0.80 -1.32 -21.06
CA GLU A 406 -0.24 -0.33 -21.33
C GLU A 406 -0.98 0.04 -20.04
N ALA A 407 -1.76 1.13 -20.10
CA ALA A 407 -2.55 1.61 -18.98
C ALA A 407 -3.97 1.95 -19.43
N ILE A 408 -4.95 1.67 -18.57
CA ILE A 408 -6.33 2.12 -18.75
C ILE A 408 -6.86 2.69 -17.43
N ALA A 409 -7.84 3.59 -17.52
CA ALA A 409 -8.54 4.12 -16.36
C ALA A 409 -10.01 3.64 -16.36
N ILE A 410 -10.50 3.19 -15.19
CA ILE A 410 -11.87 2.67 -15.03
C ILE A 410 -12.64 3.48 -13.97
N PRO A 411 -13.92 3.85 -14.21
CA PRO A 411 -14.78 4.49 -13.22
C PRO A 411 -15.12 3.59 -12.04
N GLN A 412 -15.35 4.17 -10.85
CA GLN A 412 -15.49 3.37 -9.63
C GLN A 412 -16.78 2.55 -9.58
N ILE A 413 -17.88 3.01 -10.19
CA ILE A 413 -19.13 2.22 -10.21
C ILE A 413 -18.91 0.88 -10.91
N GLU A 414 -18.25 0.89 -12.06
CA GLU A 414 -17.92 -0.34 -12.79
C GLU A 414 -16.97 -1.23 -11.99
N CYS A 415 -15.97 -0.65 -11.33
CA CYS A 415 -15.06 -1.37 -10.45
C CYS A 415 -15.82 -2.14 -9.36
N PHE A 416 -16.75 -1.47 -8.65
CA PHE A 416 -17.54 -2.11 -7.60
C PHE A 416 -18.58 -3.11 -8.17
N GLU A 417 -19.13 -2.89 -9.36
CA GLU A 417 -19.97 -3.87 -10.03
C GLU A 417 -19.21 -5.18 -10.28
N GLY A 418 -17.99 -5.08 -10.82
CA GLY A 418 -17.10 -6.22 -11.00
C GLY A 418 -16.73 -6.88 -9.66
N ALA A 419 -16.52 -6.10 -8.62
CA ALA A 419 -16.27 -6.60 -7.26
C ALA A 419 -17.43 -7.40 -6.69
N ILE A 420 -18.68 -6.97 -6.91
CA ILE A 420 -19.87 -7.71 -6.48
C ILE A 420 -20.01 -9.02 -7.24
N GLN A 421 -19.77 -9.04 -8.55
CA GLN A 421 -19.75 -10.27 -9.34
C GLN A 421 -18.68 -11.24 -8.83
N PHE A 422 -17.47 -10.75 -8.59
CA PHE A 422 -16.35 -11.53 -8.04
C PHE A 422 -16.68 -12.08 -6.65
N ALA A 423 -17.19 -11.24 -5.73
CA ALA A 423 -17.49 -11.66 -4.37
C ALA A 423 -18.62 -12.70 -4.32
N ARG A 424 -19.67 -12.55 -5.15
CA ARG A 424 -20.79 -13.52 -5.21
C ARG A 424 -20.40 -14.83 -5.87
N SER A 425 -19.46 -14.81 -6.81
CA SER A 425 -19.00 -16.03 -7.49
C SER A 425 -17.90 -16.75 -6.70
N GLU A 426 -16.87 -16.05 -6.24
CA GLU A 426 -15.67 -16.64 -5.62
C GLU A 426 -15.66 -16.58 -4.07
N GLY A 427 -16.56 -15.82 -3.45
CA GLY A 427 -16.71 -15.75 -1.99
C GLY A 427 -15.68 -14.86 -1.27
N LEU A 428 -14.77 -14.22 -2.01
CA LEU A 428 -13.77 -13.29 -1.48
C LEU A 428 -14.21 -11.85 -1.74
N ILE A 429 -14.19 -11.01 -0.71
CA ILE A 429 -14.46 -9.57 -0.85
C ILE A 429 -13.13 -8.86 -1.14
N PRO A 430 -12.90 -8.31 -2.35
CA PRO A 430 -11.67 -7.57 -2.65
C PRO A 430 -11.63 -6.22 -1.94
N ALA A 431 -10.43 -5.72 -1.64
CA ALA A 431 -10.27 -4.32 -1.27
C ALA A 431 -10.71 -3.42 -2.45
N PRO A 432 -11.08 -2.14 -2.23
CA PRO A 432 -11.45 -1.23 -3.31
C PRO A 432 -10.37 -1.09 -4.39
N GLU A 433 -9.09 -1.16 -4.02
CA GLU A 433 -7.98 -1.06 -4.96
C GLU A 433 -8.00 -2.14 -6.07
N PRO A 434 -7.96 -3.46 -5.77
CA PRO A 434 -7.99 -4.51 -6.79
C PRO A 434 -9.30 -4.63 -7.57
N THR A 435 -10.37 -3.94 -7.17
CA THR A 435 -11.62 -3.91 -7.97
C THR A 435 -11.41 -3.36 -9.38
N HIS A 436 -10.44 -2.45 -9.56
CA HIS A 436 -10.04 -1.93 -10.87
C HIS A 436 -9.50 -3.03 -11.78
N ALA A 437 -8.57 -3.85 -11.26
CA ALA A 437 -8.02 -4.98 -12.00
C ALA A 437 -9.10 -6.03 -12.31
N ILE A 438 -10.01 -6.27 -11.38
CA ILE A 438 -11.14 -7.20 -11.55
C ILE A 438 -12.09 -6.71 -12.66
N ALA A 439 -12.45 -5.43 -12.69
CA ALA A 439 -13.28 -4.88 -13.76
C ALA A 439 -12.61 -5.01 -15.13
N ALA A 440 -11.33 -4.67 -15.25
CA ALA A 440 -10.57 -4.87 -16.49
C ALA A 440 -10.47 -6.36 -16.89
N THR A 441 -10.34 -7.26 -15.91
CA THR A 441 -10.34 -8.72 -16.15
C THR A 441 -11.69 -9.19 -16.69
N ILE A 442 -12.80 -8.67 -16.15
CA ILE A 442 -14.16 -8.97 -16.64
C ILE A 442 -14.34 -8.43 -18.06
N ARG A 443 -13.89 -7.21 -18.38
CA ARG A 443 -13.91 -6.69 -19.75
C ARG A 443 -13.20 -7.63 -20.75
N GLU A 444 -12.00 -8.07 -20.42
CA GLU A 444 -11.25 -9.00 -21.29
C GLU A 444 -11.91 -10.38 -21.41
N ALA A 445 -12.48 -10.90 -20.31
CA ALA A 445 -13.21 -12.15 -20.34
C ALA A 445 -14.49 -12.05 -21.20
N LEU A 446 -15.20 -10.93 -21.16
CA LEU A 446 -16.38 -10.68 -22.01
C LEU A 446 -15.97 -10.52 -23.48
N ASN A 447 -14.86 -9.85 -23.77
CA ASN A 447 -14.30 -9.78 -25.11
C ASN A 447 -13.95 -11.19 -25.65
N CYS A 448 -13.34 -12.05 -24.83
CA CYS A 448 -13.07 -13.44 -25.20
C CYS A 448 -14.35 -14.25 -25.49
N ARG A 449 -15.46 -13.95 -24.80
CA ARG A 449 -16.77 -14.55 -25.11
C ARG A 449 -17.30 -14.07 -26.46
N GLU A 450 -17.20 -12.78 -26.75
CA GLU A 450 -17.66 -12.18 -28.00
C GLU A 450 -16.87 -12.66 -29.22
N THR A 451 -15.55 -12.83 -29.08
CA THR A 451 -14.68 -13.32 -30.15
C THR A 451 -14.60 -14.83 -30.24
N GLY A 452 -14.92 -15.55 -29.17
CA GLY A 452 -14.74 -16.99 -29.02
C GLY A 452 -13.29 -17.42 -28.74
N GLU A 453 -12.35 -16.48 -28.55
CA GLU A 453 -10.94 -16.77 -28.33
C GLU A 453 -10.66 -17.16 -26.87
N ALA A 454 -10.05 -18.33 -26.65
CA ALA A 454 -9.73 -18.81 -25.31
C ALA A 454 -8.37 -18.29 -24.81
N LYS A 455 -8.38 -17.26 -23.94
CA LYS A 455 -7.17 -16.66 -23.36
C LYS A 455 -6.96 -16.97 -21.88
N VAL A 456 -5.72 -16.89 -21.42
CA VAL A 456 -5.33 -16.97 -20.01
C VAL A 456 -5.13 -15.56 -19.46
N ILE A 457 -5.91 -15.19 -18.45
CA ILE A 457 -5.85 -13.87 -17.82
C ILE A 457 -5.34 -14.04 -16.38
N LEU A 458 -4.17 -13.48 -16.09
CA LEU A 458 -3.61 -13.40 -14.75
C LEU A 458 -3.88 -12.01 -14.15
N THR A 459 -4.57 -11.94 -13.02
CA THR A 459 -4.94 -10.68 -12.37
C THR A 459 -4.43 -10.56 -10.93
N ALA A 460 -4.06 -9.35 -10.52
CA ALA A 460 -3.63 -9.08 -9.15
C ALA A 460 -4.83 -8.90 -8.21
N MET A 461 -4.95 -9.76 -7.19
CA MET A 461 -5.84 -9.54 -6.04
C MET A 461 -4.97 -9.10 -4.85
N CYS A 462 -4.61 -7.81 -4.84
CA CYS A 462 -3.57 -7.27 -3.96
C CYS A 462 -3.97 -7.10 -2.49
N GLY A 463 -5.25 -7.30 -2.13
CA GLY A 463 -5.72 -7.23 -0.75
C GLY A 463 -7.23 -7.45 -0.58
N HIS A 464 -7.64 -7.81 0.63
CA HIS A 464 -9.06 -8.07 0.96
C HIS A 464 -9.80 -6.82 1.48
N GLY A 465 -11.12 -6.79 1.31
CA GLY A 465 -11.98 -5.65 1.63
C GLY A 465 -12.59 -5.65 3.03
N HIS A 466 -12.18 -6.54 3.94
CA HIS A 466 -12.77 -6.66 5.29
C HIS A 466 -12.81 -5.33 6.07
N PHE A 467 -11.83 -4.45 5.85
CA PHE A 467 -11.73 -3.14 6.51
C PHE A 467 -12.17 -1.97 5.62
N ASP A 468 -12.76 -2.25 4.47
CA ASP A 468 -13.24 -1.27 3.50
C ASP A 468 -14.73 -1.46 3.15
N LEU A 469 -15.47 -2.21 3.97
CA LEU A 469 -16.92 -2.38 3.84
C LEU A 469 -17.73 -1.08 3.77
N PRO A 470 -17.32 0.06 4.37
CA PRO A 470 -18.01 1.33 4.13
C PRO A 470 -18.05 1.74 2.64
N ALA A 471 -17.04 1.39 1.84
CA ALA A 471 -17.07 1.66 0.40
C ALA A 471 -18.08 0.77 -0.33
N TYR A 472 -18.21 -0.49 0.10
CA TYR A 472 -19.26 -1.39 -0.39
C TYR A 472 -20.65 -0.93 0.04
N ASP A 473 -20.83 -0.42 1.27
CA ASP A 473 -22.11 0.17 1.70
C ASP A 473 -22.51 1.31 0.78
N ASN A 474 -21.59 2.23 0.47
CA ASN A 474 -21.86 3.32 -0.46
C ASN A 474 -22.33 2.82 -1.84
N TYR A 475 -21.69 1.77 -2.37
CA TYR A 475 -22.13 1.16 -3.63
C TYR A 475 -23.51 0.50 -3.51
N LEU A 476 -23.73 -0.34 -2.50
CA LEU A 476 -24.97 -1.11 -2.30
C LEU A 476 -26.18 -0.21 -2.01
N GLN A 477 -25.95 0.96 -1.41
CA GLN A 477 -26.99 1.97 -1.16
C GLN A 477 -27.19 2.93 -2.35
N GLY A 478 -26.50 2.73 -3.48
CA GLY A 478 -26.59 3.61 -4.64
C GLY A 478 -26.04 5.03 -4.40
N LYS A 479 -25.17 5.20 -3.40
CA LYS A 479 -24.55 6.49 -3.05
C LYS A 479 -23.24 6.76 -3.79
N LEU A 480 -22.66 5.72 -4.40
CA LEU A 480 -21.42 5.84 -5.16
C LEU A 480 -21.67 6.56 -6.48
N VAL A 481 -20.86 7.57 -6.80
CA VAL A 481 -20.97 8.35 -8.03
C VAL A 481 -19.66 8.29 -8.80
N ASP A 482 -19.72 8.21 -10.13
CA ASP A 482 -18.51 8.35 -10.92
C ASP A 482 -18.08 9.82 -10.99
N LEU A 483 -16.83 10.05 -10.61
CA LEU A 483 -16.23 11.38 -10.63
C LEU A 483 -15.73 11.70 -12.04
N SER A 484 -16.09 12.89 -12.54
CA SER A 484 -15.48 13.43 -13.74
C SER A 484 -14.05 13.89 -13.46
N PHE A 485 -13.15 13.64 -14.41
CA PHE A 485 -11.81 14.21 -14.41
C PHE A 485 -11.90 15.72 -14.60
N GLU A 486 -11.72 16.49 -13.53
CA GLU A 486 -11.78 17.96 -13.56
C GLU A 486 -10.46 18.54 -14.11
N GLU A 487 -10.43 18.77 -15.43
CA GLU A 487 -9.26 19.27 -16.15
C GLU A 487 -8.67 20.53 -15.50
N GLU A 488 -9.51 21.49 -15.11
CA GLU A 488 -9.07 22.78 -14.52
C GLU A 488 -8.28 22.59 -13.21
N LYS A 489 -8.75 21.72 -12.31
CA LYS A 489 -8.04 21.42 -11.04
C LYS A 489 -6.68 20.79 -11.30
N ILE A 490 -6.59 19.95 -12.33
CA ILE A 490 -5.37 19.23 -12.67
C ILE A 490 -4.39 20.17 -13.35
N GLN A 491 -4.83 21.02 -14.28
CA GLN A 491 -3.99 22.06 -14.86
C GLN A 491 -3.44 23.02 -13.78
N ALA A 492 -4.25 23.36 -12.78
CA ALA A 492 -3.79 24.17 -11.64
C ALA A 492 -2.72 23.45 -10.79
N SER A 493 -2.87 22.15 -10.57
CA SER A 493 -1.87 21.31 -9.88
C SER A 493 -0.58 21.18 -10.72
N LEU A 494 -0.72 20.88 -12.01
CA LEU A 494 0.40 20.74 -12.95
C LEU A 494 1.19 22.04 -13.13
N ALA A 495 0.53 23.20 -13.04
CA ALA A 495 1.21 24.49 -13.11
C ALA A 495 2.22 24.72 -11.96
N ARG A 496 2.12 23.95 -10.87
CA ARG A 496 3.02 24.02 -9.71
C ARG A 496 4.14 22.99 -9.75
N VAL A 497 4.10 22.06 -10.70
CA VAL A 497 5.17 21.08 -10.89
C VAL A 497 6.49 21.80 -11.22
N PRO A 498 7.63 21.41 -10.59
CA PRO A 498 8.91 22.05 -10.83
C PRO A 498 9.32 22.02 -12.30
N LYS A 499 9.78 23.17 -12.81
CA LYS A 499 10.36 23.27 -14.14
C LYS A 499 11.84 22.93 -14.08
N VAL A 500 12.16 21.65 -14.20
CA VAL A 500 13.54 21.16 -14.30
C VAL A 500 13.92 21.00 -15.77
N GLY A 501 15.15 21.37 -16.15
CA GLY A 501 15.68 21.17 -17.51
C GLY A 501 15.56 19.72 -17.94
N GLY A 502 15.07 19.50 -19.16
CA GLY A 502 14.70 18.19 -19.71
C GLY A 502 15.87 17.27 -20.01
#